data_AF-A0A2V2G7X8-F1
#
_entry.id   AF-A0A2V2G7X8-F1
#
_cell.length_a   1.000
_cell.length_b   1.000
_cell.length_c   1.000
_cell.angle_alpha   90.00
_cell.angle_beta   90.00
_cell.angle_gamma   90.00
#
_symmetry.space_group_name_H-M   'P 1'
#
loop_
_entity.id
_entity.type
_entity.pdbx_description
1 polymer ?
#
loop_
_entity_poly.entity_id
_entity_poly.type
_entity_poly.pdbx_seq_one_letter_code
_entity_poly.pdbx_strand_id
1 'polypeptide(L)'
;MPVFSVTPTLAPQERIPQHVELQLLPDDELMDLWEQTQQAAWAMEGRGWDAEGALRYSGVLVWEMQRRLAGRPPAQRFGSGGLPPEARTEIFRRQPTSVRG
;
A
#
# COMPACT_ATOMS: atom_id res chain seq x y z
N MET A 1 -12.64 -24.41 -9.61
CA MET A 1 -11.24 -23.96 -9.57
C MET A 1 -10.93 -23.53 -8.14
N PRO A 2 -10.12 -24.26 -7.36
CA PRO A 2 -9.78 -23.81 -6.02
C PRO A 2 -8.74 -22.69 -6.10
N VAL A 3 -8.96 -21.62 -5.34
CA VAL A 3 -8.06 -20.48 -5.18
C VAL A 3 -7.02 -20.87 -4.14
N PHE A 4 -5.73 -20.82 -4.48
CA PHE A 4 -4.65 -21.07 -3.53
C PHE A 4 -4.59 -19.93 -2.51
N SER A 5 -5.13 -20.15 -1.31
CA SER A 5 -4.87 -19.31 -0.15
C SER A 5 -3.43 -19.52 0.29
N VAL A 6 -2.54 -18.61 -0.08
CA VAL A 6 -1.20 -18.54 0.51
C VAL A 6 -1.36 -17.93 1.89
N THR A 7 -1.48 -18.76 2.91
CA THR A 7 -1.26 -18.32 4.29
C THR A 7 0.26 -18.31 4.50
N PRO A 8 0.93 -17.16 4.66
CA PRO A 8 2.34 -17.15 4.99
C PRO A 8 2.50 -17.58 6.45
N THR A 9 2.72 -18.88 6.66
CA THR A 9 3.23 -19.42 7.93
C THR A 9 4.67 -18.94 8.07
N LEU A 10 4.84 -17.72 8.58
CA LEU A 10 6.13 -17.21 9.02
C LEU A 10 6.46 -17.85 10.37
N ALA A 11 7.59 -18.57 10.40
CA ALA A 11 8.14 -19.16 11.61
C ALA A 11 8.33 -18.07 12.71
N PRO A 12 8.05 -18.36 14.00
CA PRO A 12 7.94 -17.31 15.03
C PRO A 12 9.28 -16.77 15.55
N GLN A 13 10.41 -17.44 15.30
CA GLN A 13 11.62 -17.27 16.12
C GLN A 13 12.75 -16.39 15.54
N GLU A 14 12.72 -15.97 14.27
CA GLU A 14 13.73 -15.05 13.68
C GLU A 14 13.15 -13.67 13.32
N ARG A 15 11.94 -13.36 13.79
CA ARG A 15 11.07 -12.28 13.27
C ARG A 15 11.31 -10.90 13.87
N ILE A 16 12.21 -10.75 14.85
CA ILE A 16 12.13 -9.67 15.85
C ILE A 16 13.12 -8.47 15.65
N PRO A 17 14.23 -8.52 14.90
CA PRO A 17 15.00 -7.29 14.64
C PRO A 17 14.41 -6.45 13.49
N GLN A 18 14.11 -7.06 12.33
CA GLN A 18 13.78 -6.32 11.11
C GLN A 18 12.38 -5.67 11.13
N HIS A 19 11.41 -6.27 11.83
CA HIS A 19 10.05 -5.71 11.92
C HIS A 19 9.97 -4.45 12.78
N VAL A 20 10.89 -4.26 13.73
CA VAL A 20 10.91 -3.05 14.59
C VAL A 20 11.40 -1.85 13.80
N GLU A 21 12.42 -2.04 12.96
CA GLU A 21 12.95 -0.97 12.10
C GLU A 21 11.93 -0.52 11.05
N LEU A 22 11.18 -1.46 10.47
CA LEU A 22 10.13 -1.14 9.50
C LEU A 22 8.98 -0.33 10.10
N GLN A 23 8.71 -0.43 11.40
CA GLN A 23 7.67 0.37 12.07
C GLN A 23 8.08 1.84 12.26
N LEU A 24 9.39 2.12 12.24
CA LEU A 24 9.93 3.46 12.44
C LEU A 24 10.03 4.25 11.14
N LEU A 25 10.04 3.57 9.99
CA LEU A 25 10.09 4.22 8.68
C LEU A 25 8.79 5.00 8.39
N PRO A 26 8.84 6.20 7.82
CA PRO A 26 7.66 6.86 7.26
C PRO A 26 7.11 6.07 6.06
N ASP A 27 5.87 6.35 5.67
CA ASP A 27 5.20 5.62 4.59
C ASP A 27 5.90 5.76 3.23
N ASP A 28 6.43 6.95 2.93
CA ASP A 28 7.14 7.22 1.67
C ASP A 28 8.43 6.39 1.61
N GLU A 29 9.23 6.37 2.68
CA GLU A 29 10.44 5.52 2.74
C GLU A 29 10.12 4.02 2.70
N LEU A 30 8.99 3.61 3.30
CA LEU A 30 8.53 2.22 3.21
C LEU A 30 8.15 1.85 1.77
N MET A 31 7.54 2.78 1.02
CA MET A 31 7.23 2.62 -0.40
C MET A 31 8.50 2.55 -1.26
N ASP A 32 9.44 3.47 -1.03
CA ASP A 32 10.73 3.50 -1.74
C ASP A 32 11.53 2.22 -1.48
N LEU A 33 11.51 1.70 -0.26
CA LEU A 33 12.18 0.46 0.10
C LEU A 33 11.55 -0.75 -0.59
N TRP A 34 10.23 -0.76 -0.74
CA TRP A 34 9.53 -1.79 -1.50
C TRP A 34 9.91 -1.74 -2.98
N GLU A 35 9.93 -0.55 -3.59
CA GLU A 35 10.33 -0.40 -4.99
C GLU A 35 11.78 -0.87 -5.22
N GLN A 36 12.71 -0.46 -4.35
CA GLN A 36 14.10 -0.92 -4.40
C GLN A 36 14.22 -2.44 -4.27
N THR A 37 13.43 -3.06 -3.39
CA THR A 37 13.41 -4.51 -3.21
C THR A 37 12.93 -5.22 -4.48
N GLN A 38 11.91 -4.69 -5.15
CA GLN A 38 11.41 -5.23 -6.42
C GLN A 38 12.44 -5.09 -7.55
N GLN A 39 13.09 -3.94 -7.65
CA GLN A 39 14.16 -3.73 -8.63
C GLN A 39 15.33 -4.68 -8.40
N ALA A 40 15.72 -4.89 -7.14
CA ALA A 40 16.75 -5.86 -6.77
C ALA A 40 16.35 -7.29 -7.16
N ALA A 41 15.11 -7.70 -6.86
CA ALA A 41 14.60 -9.01 -7.24
C ALA A 41 14.67 -9.22 -8.77
N TRP A 42 14.19 -8.25 -9.57
CA TRP A 42 14.28 -8.33 -11.03
C TRP A 42 15.73 -8.36 -11.54
N ALA A 43 16.62 -7.59 -10.93
CA ALA A 43 18.05 -7.61 -11.29
C ALA A 43 18.70 -8.97 -10.96
N MET A 44 18.29 -9.62 -9.88
CA MET A 44 18.75 -10.96 -9.49
C MET A 44 18.22 -12.01 -10.48
N GLU A 45 16.92 -12.02 -10.77
CA GLU A 45 16.30 -12.94 -11.74
C GLU A 45 16.92 -12.78 -13.14
N GLY A 46 17.12 -11.53 -13.59
CA GLY A 46 17.76 -11.24 -14.88
C GLY A 46 19.23 -11.68 -14.98
N ARG A 47 19.89 -11.90 -13.84
CA ARG A 47 21.25 -12.46 -13.74
C ARG A 47 21.26 -13.97 -13.45
N GLY A 48 20.10 -14.60 -13.32
CA GLY A 48 19.95 -16.00 -12.93
C GLY A 48 20.30 -16.27 -11.46
N TRP A 49 20.28 -15.24 -10.62
CA TRP A 49 20.49 -15.35 -9.17
C TRP A 49 19.17 -15.62 -8.45
N ASP A 50 19.26 -16.24 -7.27
CA ASP A 50 18.09 -16.50 -6.44
C ASP A 50 17.53 -15.21 -5.83
N ALA A 51 16.29 -14.88 -6.20
CA ALA A 51 15.57 -13.71 -5.71
C ALA A 51 14.60 -14.02 -4.55
N GLU A 52 14.53 -15.27 -4.05
CA GLU A 52 13.57 -15.67 -3.02
C GLU A 52 13.64 -14.79 -1.77
N GLY A 53 14.86 -14.44 -1.34
CA GLY A 53 15.07 -13.55 -0.19
C GLY A 53 14.47 -12.16 -0.39
N ALA A 54 14.69 -11.55 -1.57
CA ALA A 54 14.16 -10.24 -1.91
C ALA A 54 12.63 -10.27 -2.03
N LEU A 55 12.07 -11.31 -2.65
CA LEU A 55 10.62 -11.49 -2.77
C LEU A 55 9.94 -11.71 -1.41
N ARG A 56 10.57 -12.49 -0.52
CA ARG A 56 10.08 -12.68 0.85
C ARG A 56 10.09 -11.36 1.62
N TYR A 57 11.16 -10.57 1.48
CA TYR A 57 11.27 -9.27 2.12
C TYR A 57 10.21 -8.28 1.58
N SER A 58 9.98 -8.25 0.27
CA SER A 58 8.91 -7.48 -0.36
C SER A 58 7.53 -7.80 0.23
N GLY A 59 7.25 -9.08 0.49
CA GLY A 59 6.02 -9.51 1.17
C GLY A 59 5.85 -8.94 2.58
N VAL A 60 6.95 -8.78 3.33
CA VAL A 60 6.94 -8.15 4.66
C VAL A 60 6.62 -6.66 4.57
N LEU A 61 7.21 -5.96 3.61
CA LEU A 61 6.97 -4.54 3.37
C LEU A 61 5.50 -4.26 3.01
N VAL A 62 4.93 -5.07 2.10
CA VAL A 62 3.52 -4.96 1.71
C VAL A 62 2.59 -5.18 2.91
N TRP A 63 2.88 -6.16 3.75
CA TRP A 63 2.08 -6.41 4.95
C TRP A 63 2.13 -5.24 5.93
N GLU A 64 3.29 -4.61 6.13
CA GLU A 64 3.43 -3.45 7.02
C GLU A 64 2.67 -2.23 6.46
N MET A 65 2.73 -1.98 5.15
CA MET A 65 1.92 -0.95 4.50
C MET A 65 0.41 -1.20 4.70
N GLN A 66 -0.05 -2.43 4.51
CA GLN A 66 -1.46 -2.79 4.69
C GLN A 66 -1.91 -2.61 6.14
N ARG A 67 -1.07 -3.01 7.11
CA ARG A 67 -1.32 -2.79 8.54
C ARG A 67 -1.52 -1.31 8.85
N ARG A 68 -0.67 -0.43 8.30
CA ARG A 68 -0.77 1.02 8.50
C ARG A 68 -2.03 1.61 7.89
N LEU A 69 -2.38 1.18 6.67
CA LEU A 69 -3.63 1.58 6.01
C LEU A 69 -4.87 1.12 6.80
N ALA A 70 -4.86 -0.09 7.35
CA ALA A 70 -5.94 -0.61 8.18
C ALA A 70 -6.07 0.18 9.49
N GLY A 71 -4.95 0.59 10.10
CA GLY A 71 -4.91 1.40 11.32
C GLY A 71 -5.31 2.87 11.13
N ARG A 72 -5.30 3.39 9.89
CA ARG A 72 -5.71 4.78 9.62
C ARG A 72 -7.22 4.97 9.68
N PRO A 73 -7.70 6.11 10.23
CA PRO A 73 -9.11 6.47 10.12
C PRO A 73 -9.51 6.68 8.65
N PRO A 74 -10.78 6.41 8.25
CA PRO A 74 -11.22 6.45 6.86
C PRO A 74 -10.90 7.76 6.12
N ALA A 75 -10.94 8.89 6.84
CA ALA A 75 -10.64 10.23 6.31
C ALA A 75 -9.16 10.44 5.92
N GLN A 76 -8.27 9.54 6.36
CA GLN A 76 -6.83 9.57 6.08
C GLN A 76 -6.37 8.36 5.22
N ARG A 77 -7.28 7.42 4.91
CA ARG A 77 -6.98 6.25 4.05
C ARG A 77 -6.86 6.62 2.57
N PHE A 78 -7.57 7.67 2.17
CA PHE A 78 -7.43 8.32 0.89
C PHE A 78 -7.03 9.75 1.24
N GLY A 79 -5.87 10.22 0.75
CA GLY A 79 -5.40 11.58 1.01
C GLY A 79 -6.56 12.56 0.88
N SER A 80 -6.67 13.50 1.82
CA SER A 80 -7.84 14.35 2.09
C SER A 80 -8.31 15.16 0.87
N GLY A 81 -8.90 14.47 -0.11
CA GLY A 81 -9.58 14.96 -1.30
C GLY A 81 -11.08 14.75 -1.18
N GLY A 82 -11.59 14.66 0.05
CA GLY A 82 -13.00 14.92 0.29
C GLY A 82 -13.24 16.38 -0.03
N LEU A 83 -13.86 16.66 -1.18
CA LEU A 83 -14.29 18.00 -1.58
C LEU A 83 -14.81 18.76 -0.34
N PRO A 84 -14.33 19.99 -0.09
CA PRO A 84 -14.84 20.79 1.01
C PRO A 84 -16.37 20.87 0.89
N PRO A 85 -17.11 20.89 2.02
CA PRO A 85 -18.58 20.95 1.98
C PRO A 85 -19.11 22.11 1.13
N GLU A 86 -18.33 23.20 1.02
CA GLU A 86 -18.53 24.33 0.12
C GLU A 86 -18.63 23.92 -1.37
N ALA A 87 -17.77 23.01 -1.84
CA ALA A 87 -17.74 22.57 -3.24
C ALA A 87 -18.88 21.60 -3.59
N ARG A 88 -19.53 20.98 -2.60
CA ARG A 88 -20.73 20.16 -2.81
C ARG A 88 -21.95 21.02 -3.16
N THR A 89 -22.02 22.23 -2.61
CA THR A 89 -23.14 23.16 -2.83
C THR A 89 -23.06 23.82 -4.21
N GLU A 90 -21.86 24.02 -4.75
CA GLU A 90 -21.68 24.68 -6.05
C GLU A 90 -22.09 23.77 -7.23
N ILE A 91 -21.88 22.46 -7.11
CA ILE A 91 -22.29 21.47 -8.14
C ILE A 91 -23.82 21.40 -8.26
N PHE A 92 -24.55 21.56 -7.14
CA PHE A 92 -26.02 21.52 -7.17
C PHE A 92 -26.65 22.82 -7.70
N ARG A 93 -25.92 23.94 -7.65
CA ARG A 93 -26.39 25.24 -8.16
C ARG A 93 -26.22 25.41 -9.68
N ARG A 94 -25.41 24.56 -10.33
CA ARG A 94 -25.15 24.63 -11.79
C ARG A 94 -25.99 23.66 -12.63
N GLN A 95 -27.15 23.20 -12.16
CA GLN A 95 -28.16 22.68 -13.09
C GLN A 95 -28.90 23.87 -13.72
N PRO A 96 -28.69 24.19 -15.02
CA PRO A 96 -29.60 25.11 -15.68
C PRO A 96 -30.94 24.40 -15.82
N THR A 97 -31.95 24.89 -15.11
CA THR A 97 -33.35 24.62 -15.43
C THR A 97 -33.62 25.16 -16.83
N SER A 98 -33.42 24.34 -17.86
CA SER A 98 -33.89 24.63 -19.20
C SER A 98 -35.39 24.37 -19.24
N VAL A 99 -36.17 25.38 -18.84
CA VAL A 99 -37.59 25.49 -19.18
C VAL A 99 -37.67 26.04 -20.59
N ARG A 100 -38.19 25.24 -21.52
CA ARG A 100 -38.79 25.68 -22.79
C ARG A 100 -39.73 24.55 -23.21
N GLY A 101 -41.04 24.77 -23.35
CA GLY A 101 -41.68 25.89 -24.02
C GLY A 101 -42.07 25.39 -25.40
#